data_AF-A0A2U8FYW8-F1
#
_entry.id   AF-A0A2U8FYW8-F1
#
_cell.length_a   1.000
_cell.length_b   1.000
_cell.length_c   1.000
_cell.angle_alpha   90.00
_cell.angle_beta   90.00
_cell.angle_gamma   90.00
#
_symmetry.space_group_name_H-M   'P 1'
#
loop_
_entity.id
_entity.type
_entity.pdbx_description
1 polymer ?
#
loop_
_entity_poly.entity_id
_entity_poly.type
_entity_poly.pdbx_seq_one_letter_code
_entity_poly.pdbx_strand_id
1 'polypeptide(L)'
;MPMKHDLSHMYALKSAIEDLLGEAAWRDLKECTSLATWRRYVLKVIDAIELSVKTNIQICDEDWMNQVTNNLAHGRDLARIARNTDDLVAALTATLLEQVFLQLGHAPHRKTSRAVTLKAENWRLDGFRTVQIVQTPAQREALFMSKQRREIGFDAQFDLEAEYRRSRSKIPYSVWCAQRESEQKEVSRNGPENVA
;
A
#
# COMPACT_ATOMS: atom_id res chain seq x y z
N MET A 1 -5.09 -25.62 -22.39
CA MET A 1 -5.28 -26.73 -21.42
C MET A 1 -5.71 -26.05 -20.13
N PRO A 2 -6.96 -26.17 -19.69
CA PRO A 2 -7.44 -25.40 -18.55
C PRO A 2 -6.63 -25.80 -17.31
N MET A 3 -6.20 -24.82 -16.53
CA MET A 3 -5.45 -24.98 -15.28
C MET A 3 -6.24 -25.82 -14.26
N LYS A 4 -6.18 -27.15 -14.39
CA LYS A 4 -6.50 -28.12 -13.34
C LYS A 4 -5.27 -28.21 -12.44
N HIS A 5 -5.03 -27.21 -11.61
CA HIS A 5 -3.96 -27.28 -10.63
C HIS A 5 -4.51 -26.94 -9.26
N ASP A 6 -4.41 -27.92 -8.37
CA ASP A 6 -4.47 -27.70 -6.94
C ASP A 6 -3.47 -26.60 -6.57
N LEU A 7 -3.99 -25.44 -6.13
CA LEU A 7 -3.19 -24.27 -5.78
C LEU A 7 -2.55 -24.39 -4.38
N SER A 8 -2.70 -25.53 -3.70
CA SER A 8 -2.17 -25.76 -2.33
C SER A 8 -0.68 -25.44 -2.18
N HIS A 9 0.12 -25.60 -3.24
CA HIS A 9 1.56 -25.37 -3.23
C HIS A 9 1.96 -23.89 -3.44
N MET A 10 1.01 -23.01 -3.78
CA MET A 10 1.26 -21.59 -4.08
C MET A 10 1.17 -20.72 -2.82
N TYR A 11 2.07 -20.96 -1.85
CA TYR A 11 2.04 -20.29 -0.55
C TYR A 11 2.11 -18.75 -0.62
N ALA A 12 2.88 -18.20 -1.56
CA ALA A 12 2.97 -16.75 -1.75
C ALA A 12 1.64 -16.14 -2.22
N LEU A 13 0.96 -16.83 -3.16
CA LEU A 13 -0.34 -16.41 -3.66
C LEU A 13 -1.43 -16.56 -2.58
N LYS A 14 -1.37 -17.65 -1.81
CA LYS A 14 -2.23 -17.86 -0.64
C LYS A 14 -2.15 -16.67 0.32
N SER A 15 -0.95 -16.34 0.80
CA SER A 15 -0.76 -15.23 1.75
C SER A 15 -1.32 -13.93 1.18
N ALA A 16 -0.98 -13.59 -0.06
CA ALA A 16 -1.45 -12.36 -0.69
C ALA A 16 -2.99 -12.30 -0.81
N ILE A 17 -3.65 -13.41 -1.14
CA ILE A 17 -5.11 -13.47 -1.20
C ILE A 17 -5.73 -13.38 0.19
N GLU A 18 -5.18 -14.08 1.18
CA GLU A 18 -5.68 -14.04 2.56
C GLU A 18 -5.54 -12.64 3.17
N ASP A 19 -4.41 -11.98 2.95
CA ASP A 19 -4.14 -10.62 3.43
C ASP A 19 -5.06 -9.58 2.75
N LEU A 20 -5.31 -9.72 1.45
CA LEU A 20 -6.07 -8.73 0.67
C LEU A 20 -7.59 -8.96 0.70
N LEU A 21 -8.03 -10.21 0.66
CA LEU A 21 -9.42 -10.62 0.42
C LEU A 21 -10.01 -11.47 1.54
N GLY A 22 -9.19 -11.90 2.50
CA GLY A 22 -9.56 -12.75 3.63
C GLY A 22 -9.44 -14.25 3.34
N GLU A 23 -9.39 -15.05 4.40
CA GLU A 23 -9.21 -16.51 4.33
C GLU A 23 -10.29 -17.22 3.50
N ALA A 24 -11.54 -16.75 3.60
CA ALA A 24 -12.66 -17.30 2.83
C ALA A 24 -12.42 -17.20 1.32
N ALA A 25 -11.80 -16.12 0.84
CA ALA A 25 -11.50 -15.95 -0.58
C ALA A 25 -10.47 -16.97 -1.08
N TRP A 26 -9.47 -17.29 -0.27
CA TRP A 26 -8.51 -18.35 -0.60
C TRP A 26 -9.19 -19.71 -0.70
N ARG A 27 -10.01 -20.07 0.29
CA ARG A 27 -10.78 -21.32 0.28
C ARG A 27 -11.67 -21.43 -0.97
N ASP A 28 -12.34 -20.34 -1.33
CA ASP A 28 -13.18 -20.24 -2.53
C ASP A 28 -12.40 -20.37 -3.84
N LEU A 29 -11.10 -20.07 -3.87
CA LEU A 29 -10.29 -20.06 -5.10
C LEU A 29 -9.41 -21.32 -5.25
N LYS A 30 -8.87 -21.83 -4.14
CA LYS A 30 -7.90 -22.93 -4.08
C LYS A 30 -8.39 -24.20 -4.79
N GLU A 31 -9.66 -24.52 -4.61
CA GLU A 31 -10.27 -25.79 -5.06
C GLU A 31 -11.37 -25.57 -6.12
N CYS A 32 -11.56 -24.33 -6.57
CA CYS A 32 -12.70 -23.94 -7.39
C CYS A 32 -12.33 -23.80 -8.86
N THR A 33 -13.02 -24.55 -9.71
CA THR A 33 -12.94 -24.44 -11.17
C THR A 33 -13.95 -23.43 -11.74
N SER A 34 -14.74 -22.75 -10.90
CA SER A 34 -15.76 -21.82 -11.35
C SER A 34 -15.14 -20.53 -11.86
N LEU A 35 -15.21 -20.34 -13.17
CA LEU A 35 -14.81 -19.10 -13.83
C LEU A 35 -15.54 -17.87 -13.25
N ALA A 36 -16.80 -18.03 -12.83
CA ALA A 36 -17.58 -16.95 -12.24
C ALA A 36 -17.00 -16.50 -10.89
N THR A 37 -16.58 -17.45 -10.05
CA THR A 37 -15.94 -17.15 -8.76
C THR A 37 -14.61 -16.45 -8.95
N TRP A 38 -13.77 -16.96 -9.85
CA TRP A 38 -12.51 -16.30 -10.23
C TRP A 38 -12.72 -14.88 -10.72
N ARG A 39 -13.66 -14.69 -11.67
CA ARG A 39 -13.99 -13.37 -12.22
C ARG A 39 -14.42 -12.38 -11.14
N ARG A 40 -15.27 -12.83 -10.19
CA ARG A 40 -15.72 -12.00 -9.07
C ARG A 40 -14.55 -11.47 -8.24
N TYR A 41 -13.59 -12.32 -7.88
CA TYR A 41 -12.43 -11.90 -7.09
C TYR A 41 -11.46 -11.03 -7.88
N VAL A 42 -11.21 -11.34 -9.15
CA VAL A 42 -10.38 -10.50 -10.03
C VAL A 42 -10.96 -9.09 -10.14
N LEU A 43 -12.26 -8.96 -10.41
CA LEU A 43 -12.93 -7.65 -10.47
C LEU A 43 -12.83 -6.92 -9.13
N LYS A 44 -13.03 -7.63 -8.00
CA LYS A 44 -12.90 -7.05 -6.66
C LYS A 44 -11.49 -6.50 -6.40
N VAL A 45 -10.44 -7.17 -6.89
CA VAL A 45 -9.05 -6.68 -6.78
C VAL A 45 -8.87 -5.41 -7.61
N ILE A 46 -9.36 -5.38 -8.85
CA ILE A 46 -9.28 -4.18 -9.71
C ILE A 46 -10.00 -3.00 -9.05
N ASP A 47 -11.19 -3.22 -8.49
CA ASP A 47 -11.95 -2.19 -7.77
C ASP A 47 -11.22 -1.69 -6.52
N ALA A 48 -10.60 -2.61 -5.75
CA ALA A 48 -9.81 -2.24 -4.58
C ALA A 48 -8.58 -1.38 -4.96
N ILE A 49 -7.94 -1.67 -6.09
CA ILE A 49 -6.83 -0.86 -6.62
C ILE A 49 -7.31 0.53 -6.99
N GLU A 50 -8.42 0.65 -7.74
CA GLU A 50 -8.97 1.95 -8.12
C GLU A 50 -9.32 2.79 -6.89
N LEU A 51 -10.00 2.18 -5.92
CA LEU A 51 -10.36 2.84 -4.67
C LEU A 51 -9.12 3.30 -3.90
N SER A 52 -8.10 2.45 -3.79
CA SER A 52 -6.84 2.78 -3.12
C SER A 52 -6.13 3.96 -3.78
N VAL A 53 -6.06 3.98 -5.12
CA VAL A 53 -5.45 5.10 -5.85
C VAL A 53 -6.21 6.40 -5.60
N LYS A 54 -7.53 6.40 -5.80
CA LYS A 54 -8.37 7.58 -5.63
C LYS A 54 -8.38 8.13 -4.20
N THR A 55 -8.21 7.24 -3.21
CA THR A 55 -8.21 7.64 -1.79
C THR A 55 -6.86 8.22 -1.34
N ASN A 56 -5.75 7.69 -1.85
CA ASN A 56 -4.43 7.98 -1.30
C ASN A 56 -3.61 8.99 -2.11
N ILE A 57 -3.85 9.12 -3.41
CA ILE A 57 -3.10 10.06 -4.25
C ILE A 57 -3.79 11.41 -4.24
N GLN A 58 -3.14 12.40 -3.63
CA GLN A 58 -3.71 13.74 -3.42
C GLN A 58 -3.29 14.74 -4.48
N ILE A 59 -2.10 14.57 -5.05
CA ILE A 59 -1.56 15.45 -6.09
C ILE A 59 -1.27 14.56 -7.29
N CYS A 60 -1.96 14.82 -8.40
CA CYS A 60 -1.75 14.16 -9.69
C CYS A 60 -2.20 15.09 -10.82
N ASP A 61 -1.61 14.93 -12.01
CA ASP A 61 -2.17 15.50 -13.23
C ASP A 61 -3.40 14.70 -13.71
N GLU A 62 -4.32 15.38 -14.40
CA GLU A 62 -5.57 14.77 -14.89
C GLU A 62 -5.31 13.65 -15.89
N ASP A 63 -4.32 13.82 -16.77
CA ASP A 63 -3.94 12.82 -17.78
C ASP A 63 -3.48 11.51 -17.13
N TRP A 64 -2.73 11.60 -16.03
CA TRP A 64 -2.34 10.44 -15.25
C TRP A 64 -3.53 9.73 -14.62
N MET A 65 -4.46 10.47 -14.00
CA MET A 65 -5.65 9.85 -13.40
C MET A 65 -6.55 9.22 -14.46
N ASN A 66 -6.64 9.83 -15.64
CA ASN A 66 -7.34 9.27 -16.80
C ASN A 66 -6.68 7.98 -17.27
N GLN A 67 -5.34 7.92 -17.35
CA GLN A 67 -4.64 6.69 -17.73
C GLN A 67 -4.83 5.56 -16.71
N VAL A 68 -4.78 5.86 -15.42
CA VAL A 68 -5.10 4.87 -14.38
C VAL A 68 -6.53 4.37 -14.54
N THR A 69 -7.50 5.27 -14.67
CA THR A 69 -8.91 4.92 -14.81
C THR A 69 -9.15 4.07 -16.07
N ASN A 70 -8.52 4.44 -17.19
CA ASN A 70 -8.63 3.73 -18.47
C ASN A 70 -7.99 2.35 -18.42
N ASN A 71 -6.80 2.20 -17.83
CA ASN A 71 -6.13 0.92 -17.65
C ASN A 71 -7.00 -0.05 -16.81
N LEU A 72 -7.52 0.44 -15.67
CA LEU A 72 -8.36 -0.37 -14.79
C LEU A 72 -9.71 -0.71 -15.44
N ALA A 73 -10.33 0.24 -16.16
CA ALA A 73 -11.54 -0.02 -16.94
C ALA A 73 -11.30 -1.09 -18.03
N HIS A 74 -10.21 -0.98 -18.78
CA HIS A 74 -9.83 -1.97 -19.78
C HIS A 74 -9.61 -3.35 -19.15
N GLY A 75 -8.91 -3.42 -18.02
CA GLY A 75 -8.72 -4.65 -17.25
C GLY A 75 -10.03 -5.32 -16.83
N ARG A 76 -11.03 -4.53 -16.39
CA ARG A 76 -12.37 -5.05 -16.06
C ARG A 76 -13.04 -5.65 -17.29
N ASP A 77 -12.97 -4.97 -18.42
CA ASP A 77 -13.62 -5.44 -19.65
C ASP A 77 -12.99 -6.73 -20.15
N LEU A 78 -11.65 -6.83 -20.13
CA LEU A 78 -10.94 -8.08 -20.40
C LEU A 78 -11.35 -9.20 -19.43
N ALA A 79 -11.44 -8.91 -18.13
CA ALA A 79 -11.85 -9.90 -17.14
C ALA A 79 -13.31 -10.36 -17.34
N ARG A 80 -14.20 -9.46 -17.78
CA ARG A 80 -15.61 -9.80 -18.07
C ARG A 80 -15.73 -10.76 -19.25
N ILE A 81 -14.96 -10.54 -20.32
CA ILE A 81 -15.03 -11.35 -21.55
C ILE A 81 -14.14 -12.59 -21.53
N ALA A 82 -13.29 -12.76 -20.51
CA ALA A 82 -12.40 -13.91 -20.36
C ALA A 82 -13.18 -15.24 -20.39
N ARG A 83 -12.69 -16.21 -21.17
CA ARG A 83 -13.38 -17.47 -21.44
C ARG A 83 -12.97 -18.60 -20.50
N ASN A 84 -11.83 -18.45 -19.84
CA ASN A 84 -11.27 -19.41 -18.90
C ASN A 84 -10.45 -18.67 -17.82
N THR A 85 -9.98 -19.40 -16.81
CA THR A 85 -9.21 -18.83 -15.69
C THR A 85 -7.85 -18.29 -16.13
N ASP A 86 -7.23 -18.89 -17.14
CA ASP A 86 -5.93 -18.44 -17.65
C ASP A 86 -6.07 -17.07 -18.32
N ASP A 87 -7.13 -16.87 -19.10
CA ASP A 87 -7.47 -15.57 -19.70
C ASP A 87 -7.73 -14.50 -18.61
N LEU A 88 -8.39 -14.88 -17.51
CA LEU A 88 -8.63 -13.97 -16.37
C LEU A 88 -7.33 -13.56 -15.69
N VAL A 89 -6.45 -14.53 -15.41
CA VAL A 89 -5.16 -14.28 -14.77
C VAL A 89 -4.27 -13.45 -15.69
N ALA A 90 -4.28 -13.73 -17.00
CA ALA A 90 -3.56 -12.94 -17.99
C ALA A 90 -4.07 -11.49 -18.04
N ALA A 91 -5.39 -11.29 -18.04
CA ALA A 91 -6.00 -9.96 -17.99
C ALA A 91 -5.57 -9.20 -16.73
N LEU A 92 -5.71 -9.81 -15.54
CA LEU A 92 -5.29 -9.20 -14.28
C LEU A 92 -3.79 -8.88 -14.28
N THR A 93 -2.95 -9.81 -14.72
CA THR A 93 -1.49 -9.64 -14.72
C THR A 93 -1.06 -8.51 -15.65
N ALA A 94 -1.66 -8.40 -16.84
CA ALA A 94 -1.38 -7.32 -17.77
C ALA A 94 -1.78 -5.95 -17.18
N THR A 95 -2.99 -5.87 -16.61
CA THR A 95 -3.48 -4.65 -15.95
C THR A 95 -2.59 -4.25 -14.78
N LEU A 96 -2.17 -5.20 -13.94
CA LEU A 96 -1.27 -4.94 -12.81
C LEU A 96 0.12 -4.48 -13.27
N LEU A 97 0.68 -5.10 -14.31
CA LEU A 97 1.99 -4.72 -14.83
C LEU A 97 1.98 -3.27 -15.33
N GLU A 98 0.95 -2.88 -16.08
CA GLU A 98 0.78 -1.51 -16.54
C GLU A 98 0.53 -0.56 -15.36
N GLN A 99 -0.31 -0.97 -14.40
CA GLN A 99 -0.63 -0.18 -13.21
C GLN A 99 0.62 0.10 -12.36
N VAL A 100 1.50 -0.90 -12.18
CA VAL A 100 2.75 -0.76 -11.41
C VAL A 100 3.60 0.36 -12.00
N PHE A 101 3.77 0.40 -13.31
CA PHE A 101 4.54 1.48 -13.93
C PHE A 101 3.77 2.80 -13.87
N LEU A 102 2.47 2.85 -14.17
CA LEU A 102 1.70 4.08 -13.99
C LEU A 102 1.89 4.69 -12.58
N GLN A 103 2.01 3.88 -11.53
CA GLN A 103 2.22 4.34 -10.16
C GLN A 103 3.69 4.68 -9.83
N LEU A 104 4.67 3.92 -10.35
CA LEU A 104 6.06 3.96 -9.87
C LEU A 104 7.07 4.54 -10.86
N GLY A 105 6.84 4.45 -12.17
CA GLY A 105 7.87 4.74 -13.17
C GLY A 105 7.36 4.90 -14.61
N HIS A 106 8.24 5.36 -15.49
CA HIS A 106 7.89 5.43 -16.90
C HIS A 106 7.93 4.02 -17.49
N ALA A 107 6.84 3.56 -18.10
CA ALA A 107 6.84 2.33 -18.90
C ALA A 107 7.32 2.64 -20.33
N PRO A 108 8.54 2.22 -20.73
CA PRO A 108 8.99 2.44 -22.08
C PRO A 108 8.12 1.67 -23.08
N HIS A 109 7.56 2.37 -24.05
CA HIS A 109 6.76 1.76 -25.12
C HIS A 109 7.66 1.03 -26.11
N ARG A 110 8.06 -0.20 -25.77
CA ARG A 110 8.99 -1.02 -26.57
C ARG A 110 8.43 -1.47 -27.93
N LYS A 111 7.15 -1.27 -28.18
CA LYS A 111 6.54 -1.48 -29.50
C LYS A 111 6.96 -0.41 -30.53
N THR A 112 7.35 0.78 -30.06
CA THR A 112 7.69 1.93 -30.90
C THR A 112 9.11 2.46 -30.67
N SER A 113 9.75 2.11 -29.55
CA SER A 113 11.11 2.57 -29.19
C SER A 113 12.16 1.45 -29.25
N ARG A 114 13.41 1.81 -29.60
CA ARG A 114 14.59 0.93 -29.52
C ARG A 114 14.82 0.42 -28.10
N ALA A 115 15.52 -0.71 -27.98
CA ALA A 115 15.80 -1.41 -26.73
C ALA A 115 16.19 -0.44 -25.58
N VAL A 116 15.34 -0.40 -24.55
CA VAL A 116 15.52 0.47 -23.38
C VAL A 116 16.31 -0.27 -22.31
N THR A 117 17.48 0.27 -21.96
CA THR A 117 18.36 -0.28 -20.92
C THR A 117 17.87 0.06 -19.51
N LEU A 118 18.24 -0.76 -18.52
CA LEU A 118 17.91 -0.53 -17.11
C LEU A 118 18.80 0.58 -16.51
N LYS A 119 18.60 1.81 -16.97
CA LYS A 119 19.24 3.03 -16.46
C LYS A 119 18.18 3.97 -15.91
N ALA A 120 18.43 4.57 -14.74
CA ALA A 120 17.43 5.40 -14.04
C ALA A 120 16.76 6.45 -14.94
N GLU A 121 17.53 7.10 -15.82
CA GLU A 121 17.04 8.09 -16.80
C GLU A 121 15.88 7.58 -17.69
N ASN A 122 15.83 6.29 -17.99
CA ASN A 122 14.82 5.69 -18.86
C ASN A 122 13.51 5.33 -18.13
N TRP A 123 13.52 5.36 -16.79
CA TRP A 123 12.41 4.91 -15.95
C TRP A 123 11.92 5.99 -14.98
N ARG A 124 12.63 7.12 -14.87
CA ARG A 124 12.22 8.29 -14.08
C ARG A 124 10.97 8.95 -14.69
N LEU A 125 9.99 9.25 -13.83
CA LEU A 125 8.73 9.94 -14.20
C LEU A 125 8.76 11.46 -14.00
N ASP A 126 9.74 11.96 -13.25
CA ASP A 126 9.79 13.35 -12.78
C ASP A 126 9.98 14.39 -13.90
N GLY A 127 10.45 13.98 -15.07
CA GLY A 127 10.50 14.82 -16.26
C GLY A 127 9.15 15.04 -16.96
N PHE A 128 8.12 14.26 -16.63
CA PHE A 128 6.85 14.25 -17.37
C PHE A 128 5.60 14.39 -16.51
N ARG A 129 5.65 14.07 -15.20
CA ARG A 129 4.46 14.00 -14.34
C ARG A 129 4.72 14.42 -12.91
N THR A 130 3.67 14.85 -12.23
CA THR A 130 3.68 15.12 -10.79
C THR A 130 2.62 14.25 -10.12
N VAL A 131 3.04 13.17 -9.45
CA VAL A 131 2.15 12.32 -8.65
C VAL A 131 2.73 12.21 -7.25
N GLN A 132 1.95 12.51 -6.21
CA GLN A 132 2.41 12.47 -4.82
C GLN A 132 1.35 11.88 -3.88
N ILE A 133 1.81 10.96 -3.04
CA ILE A 133 1.11 10.54 -1.83
C ILE A 133 1.61 11.44 -0.71
N VAL A 134 0.73 12.28 -0.18
CA VAL A 134 1.07 13.24 0.86
C VAL A 134 0.68 12.68 2.22
N GLN A 135 1.66 12.58 3.12
CA GLN A 135 1.41 12.16 4.50
C GLN A 135 0.87 13.33 5.32
N THR A 136 -0.37 13.23 5.79
CA THR A 136 -1.01 14.26 6.62
C THR A 136 -0.46 14.26 8.05
N PRO A 137 -0.59 15.38 8.80
CA PRO A 137 -0.20 15.42 10.21
C PRO A 137 -0.85 14.30 11.05
N ALA A 138 -2.13 14.02 10.84
CA ALA A 138 -2.83 12.93 11.53
C ALA A 138 -2.24 11.55 11.20
N GLN A 139 -1.86 11.30 9.94
CA GLN A 139 -1.19 10.06 9.54
C GLN A 139 0.20 9.93 10.16
N ARG A 140 0.92 11.05 10.34
CA ARG A 140 2.23 11.07 11.04
C ARG A 140 2.06 10.69 12.51
N GLU A 141 1.08 11.27 13.19
CA GLU A 141 0.77 10.94 14.59
C GLU A 141 0.35 9.48 14.74
N ALA A 142 -0.55 8.99 13.88
CA ALA A 142 -0.96 7.58 13.91
C ALA A 142 0.22 6.62 13.69
N LEU A 143 1.12 6.94 12.77
CA LEU A 143 2.33 6.15 12.54
C LEU A 143 3.26 6.17 13.75
N PHE A 144 3.46 7.34 14.37
CA PHE A 144 4.24 7.48 15.58
C PHE A 144 3.67 6.63 16.72
N MET A 145 2.36 6.76 17.01
CA MET A 145 1.69 5.98 18.04
C MET A 145 1.76 4.47 17.79
N SER A 146 1.62 4.04 16.53
CA SER A 146 1.76 2.62 16.16
C SER A 146 3.17 2.08 16.41
N LYS A 147 4.21 2.88 16.17
CA LYS A 147 5.61 2.51 16.45
C LYS A 147 5.86 2.50 17.96
N GLN A 148 5.51 3.59 18.64
CA GLN A 148 5.71 3.73 20.08
C GLN A 148 5.00 2.61 20.85
N ARG A 149 3.73 2.32 20.55
CA ARG A 149 3.00 1.21 21.19
C ARG A 149 3.67 -0.14 21.02
N ARG A 150 4.32 -0.40 19.87
CA ARG A 150 5.08 -1.64 19.65
C ARG A 150 6.36 -1.68 20.48
N GLU A 151 6.95 -0.54 20.76
CA GLU A 151 8.21 -0.42 21.51
C GLU A 151 7.98 -0.45 23.02
N ILE A 152 6.99 0.29 23.54
CA ILE A 152 6.76 0.45 24.98
C ILE A 152 5.64 -0.44 25.53
N GLY A 153 4.85 -1.06 24.65
CA GLY A 153 3.71 -1.89 25.04
C GLY A 153 2.41 -1.09 25.26
N PHE A 154 1.29 -1.81 25.37
CA PHE A 154 -0.05 -1.20 25.44
C PHE A 154 -0.27 -0.37 26.71
N ASP A 155 0.11 -0.90 27.87
CA ASP A 155 -0.17 -0.26 29.16
C ASP A 155 0.65 1.03 29.32
N ALA A 156 1.95 0.99 29.00
CA ALA A 156 2.80 2.18 29.05
C ALA A 156 2.32 3.26 28.06
N GLN A 157 1.86 2.86 26.86
CA GLN A 157 1.27 3.79 25.89
C GLN A 157 0.01 4.46 26.46
N PHE A 158 -0.85 3.70 27.13
CA PHE A 158 -2.08 4.22 27.72
C PHE A 158 -1.78 5.27 28.80
N ASP A 159 -0.82 5.00 29.67
CA ASP A 159 -0.39 5.92 30.72
C ASP A 159 0.20 7.21 30.13
N LEU A 160 1.05 7.08 29.10
CA LEU A 160 1.68 8.21 28.42
C LEU A 160 0.63 9.11 27.73
N GLU A 161 -0.37 8.51 27.10
CA GLU A 161 -1.50 9.24 26.50
C GLU A 161 -2.34 9.95 27.55
N ALA A 162 -2.61 9.29 28.69
CA ALA A 162 -3.36 9.90 29.79
C ALA A 162 -2.61 11.09 30.39
N GLU A 163 -1.28 11.01 30.48
CA GLU A 163 -0.41 12.10 30.92
C GLU A 163 -0.40 13.27 29.93
N TYR A 164 -0.28 12.98 28.62
CA TYR A 164 -0.41 13.99 27.58
C TYR A 164 -1.75 14.73 27.64
N ARG A 165 -2.88 14.00 27.77
CA ARG A 165 -4.21 14.61 27.90
C ARG A 165 -4.33 15.48 29.16
N ARG A 166 -3.74 15.05 30.28
CA ARG A 166 -3.68 15.82 31.53
C ARG A 166 -2.84 17.09 31.40
N SER A 167 -1.76 17.05 30.60
CA SER A 167 -0.91 18.22 30.36
C SER A 167 -1.62 19.36 29.63
N ARG A 168 -2.76 19.09 28.97
CA ARG A 168 -3.48 20.04 28.10
C ARG A 168 -2.60 20.71 27.05
N SER A 169 -1.53 20.03 26.67
CA SER A 169 -0.61 20.48 25.64
C SER A 169 -1.35 20.68 24.31
N LYS A 170 -0.99 21.76 23.60
CA LYS A 170 -1.55 22.10 22.28
C LYS A 170 -0.66 21.62 21.12
N ILE A 171 0.56 21.17 21.43
CA ILE A 171 1.46 20.62 20.42
C ILE A 171 1.10 19.16 20.13
N PRO A 172 1.41 18.63 18.95
CA PRO A 172 1.13 17.23 18.62
C PRO A 172 1.78 16.25 19.61
N TYR A 173 1.13 15.09 19.79
CA TYR A 173 1.55 14.09 20.77
C TYR A 173 2.98 13.59 20.54
N SER A 174 3.36 13.36 19.29
CA SER A 174 4.73 12.96 18.93
C SER A 174 5.78 13.98 19.37
N VAL A 175 5.50 15.27 19.20
CA VAL A 175 6.40 16.38 19.59
C VAL A 175 6.47 16.47 21.12
N TRP A 176 5.34 16.32 21.81
CA TRP A 176 5.29 16.32 23.26
C TRP A 176 6.12 15.17 23.87
N CYS A 177 6.03 13.97 23.30
CA CYS A 177 6.85 12.84 23.74
C CYS A 177 8.35 13.13 23.57
N ALA A 178 8.74 13.67 22.42
CA ALA A 178 10.15 14.00 22.14
C ALA A 178 10.71 15.07 23.10
N GLN A 179 9.92 16.09 23.43
CA GLN A 179 10.30 17.11 24.41
C GLN A 179 10.52 16.49 25.79
N ARG A 180 9.55 15.68 26.26
CA ARG A 180 9.65 15.00 27.55
C ARG A 180 10.86 14.07 27.66
N GLU A 181 11.14 13.29 26.63
CA GLU A 181 12.33 12.42 26.62
C GLU A 181 13.63 13.23 26.71
N SER A 182 13.66 14.40 26.09
CA SER A 182 14.82 15.30 26.14
C SER A 182 15.01 15.87 27.55
N GLU A 183 13.92 16.31 28.18
CA GLU A 183 13.91 16.81 29.57
C GLU A 183 14.32 15.73 30.57
N GLN A 184 13.83 14.49 30.41
CA GLN A 184 14.23 13.37 31.28
C GLN A 184 15.72 13.02 31.14
N LYS A 185 16.28 13.12 29.93
CA LYS A 185 17.71 12.90 29.69
C LYS A 185 18.58 14.01 30.28
N GLU A 186 18.13 15.26 30.25
CA GLU A 186 18.83 16.39 30.87
C GLU A 186 18.83 16.31 32.39
N VAL A 187 17.70 15.94 33.01
CA VAL A 187 17.60 15.72 34.47
C VAL A 187 18.47 14.54 34.92
N SER A 188 18.55 13.48 34.11
CA SER A 188 19.44 12.34 34.38
C SER A 188 20.93 12.69 34.27
N ARG A 189 21.31 13.60 33.37
CA ARG A 189 22.69 14.12 33.23
C ARG A 189 23.09 15.11 34.31
N ASN A 190 22.15 15.90 34.82
CA ASN A 190 22.39 16.92 35.85
C ASN A 190 22.05 16.42 37.28
N GLY A 191 21.95 15.11 37.48
CA GLY A 191 21.79 14.49 38.80
C GLY A 191 22.96 14.86 39.73
N PRO A 192 22.71 15.03 41.03
CA PRO A 192 23.52 15.86 41.92
C PRO A 192 24.96 15.34 42.06
N GLU A 193 25.94 16.15 41.67
CA GLU A 193 27.28 16.05 42.24
C GLU A 193 27.16 16.27 43.76
N ASN A 194 27.42 15.18 44.48
CA ASN A 194 27.62 15.06 45.93
C ASN A 194 27.64 16.38 46.72
N VAL A 195 26.53 16.65 47.39
CA VAL A 195 26.56 17.36 48.68
C VAL A 195 26.73 16.30 49.76
N ALA A 196 27.99 15.99 50.09
CA ALA A 196 28.51 15.58 51.41
C ALA A 196 29.97 15.17 51.28
#